data_AF-A0A3B0R925-F1
#
_entry.id   AF-A0A3B0R925-F1
#
_cell.length_a   1.000
_cell.length_b   1.000
_cell.length_c   1.000
_cell.angle_alpha   90.00
_cell.angle_beta   90.00
_cell.angle_gamma   90.00
#
_symmetry.space_group_name_H-M   'P 1'
#
loop_
_entity.id
_entity.type
_entity.pdbx_description
1 polymer ?
#
loop_
_entity_poly.entity_id
_entity_poly.type
_entity_poly.pdbx_seq_one_letter_code
_entity_poly.pdbx_strand_id
1 'polypeptide(L)' 'MVDFYRKRLISSLMDQTLTYILMGITALLTLFALYRARKPKELGKSWHIPWNGVLFLGMMVFLLLVRHQLSLSGIELPAR' A
#
# COMPACT_ATOMS: atom_id res chain seq x y z
N MET A 1 -10.38 -9.71 -32.99
CA MET A 1 -10.77 -8.47 -32.27
C MET A 1 -11.30 -8.76 -30.87
N VAL A 2 -12.24 -9.71 -30.70
CA VAL A 2 -12.82 -10.09 -29.39
C VAL A 2 -11.78 -10.57 -28.36
N ASP A 3 -10.81 -11.39 -28.77
CA ASP A 3 -9.79 -11.92 -27.84
C ASP A 3 -8.85 -10.85 -27.28
N PHE A 4 -8.57 -9.80 -28.06
CA PHE A 4 -7.76 -8.68 -27.61
C PHE A 4 -8.46 -7.89 -26.50
N TYR A 5 -9.75 -7.56 -26.71
CA TYR A 5 -10.56 -6.90 -25.69
C TYR A 5 -10.71 -7.74 -24.43
N ARG A 6 -10.95 -9.05 -24.59
CA ARG A 6 -11.03 -9.98 -23.46
C ARG A 6 -9.74 -9.99 -22.63
N LYS A 7 -8.57 -10.14 -23.28
CA LYS A 7 -7.27 -10.13 -22.58
C LYS A 7 -6.99 -8.80 -21.89
N ARG A 8 -7.33 -7.68 -22.53
CA ARG A 8 -7.18 -6.33 -21.96
C ARG A 8 -8.09 -6.12 -20.74
N LEU A 9 -9.31 -6.64 -20.80
CA LEU A 9 -10.26 -6.54 -19.69
C LEU A 9 -9.81 -7.39 -18.50
N ILE A 10 -9.36 -8.63 -18.74
CA ILE A 10 -8.84 -9.52 -17.70
C ILE A 10 -7.60 -8.94 -17.02
N SER A 11 -6.66 -8.37 -17.77
CA SER A 11 -5.48 -7.72 -17.20
C SER A 11 -5.86 -6.54 -16.30
N SER A 12 -6.75 -5.65 -16.75
CA SER A 12 -7.20 -4.52 -15.92
C SER A 12 -7.90 -4.95 -14.62
N LEU A 13 -8.70 -6.02 -14.66
CA LEU A 13 -9.35 -6.57 -13.47
C LEU A 13 -8.33 -7.18 -12.50
N MET A 14 -7.31 -7.85 -13.04
CA MET A 14 -6.23 -8.43 -12.24
C MET A 14 -5.39 -7.35 -11.56
N ASP A 15 -5.06 -6.26 -12.26
CA ASP A 15 -4.28 -5.14 -11.72
C ASP A 15 -5.04 -4.41 -10.59
N GLN A 16 -6.34 -4.19 -10.76
CA GLN A 16 -7.19 -3.59 -9.72
C GLN A 16 -7.30 -4.50 -8.48
N THR A 17 -7.55 -5.79 -8.68
CA THR A 17 -7.68 -6.76 -7.58
C THR A 17 -6.39 -6.83 -6.77
N LEU A 18 -5.24 -6.91 -7.45
CA LEU A 18 -3.93 -6.94 -6.82
C LEU A 18 -3.65 -5.63 -6.06
N THR A 19 -4.00 -4.48 -6.64
CA THR A 19 -3.84 -3.17 -5.97
C THR A 19 -4.65 -3.13 -4.67
N TYR A 20 -5.91 -3.57 -4.67
CA TYR A 20 -6.72 -3.61 -3.45
C TYR A 20 -6.19 -4.57 -2.38
N ILE A 21 -5.71 -5.76 -2.79
CA ILE A 21 -5.08 -6.72 -1.87
C ILE A 21 -3.86 -6.10 -1.21
N LEU A 22 -2.97 -5.49 -2.00
CA LEU A 22 -1.78 -4.82 -1.48
C LEU A 22 -2.14 -3.66 -0.56
N MET A 23 -3.13 -2.84 -0.92
CA MET A 23 -3.61 -1.76 -0.05
C MET A 23 -4.08 -2.28 1.31
N GLY A 24 -4.85 -3.38 1.32
CA GLY A 24 -5.30 -4.02 2.55
C GLY A 24 -4.15 -4.53 3.42
N ILE A 25 -3.19 -5.25 2.81
CA ILE A 25 -2.00 -5.76 3.53
C ILE A 25 -1.17 -4.61 4.09
N THR A 26 -0.87 -3.59 3.28
CA THR A 26 -0.08 -2.44 3.71
C THR A 26 -0.78 -1.66 4.82
N ALA A 27 -2.11 -1.51 4.76
CA ALA A 27 -2.88 -0.88 5.81
C ALA A 27 -2.77 -1.65 7.13
N LEU A 28 -2.93 -2.98 7.11
CA LEU A 28 -2.79 -3.82 8.30
C LEU A 28 -1.39 -3.75 8.90
N LEU A 29 -0.35 -3.82 8.06
CA LEU A 29 1.04 -3.68 8.50
C LEU A 29 1.32 -2.30 9.11
N THR A 30 0.77 -1.23 8.51
CA THR A 30 0.92 0.14 9.01
C THR A 30 0.21 0.32 10.35
N LEU A 31 -1.01 -0.21 10.50
CA LEU A 31 -1.74 -0.20 11.75
C LEU A 31 -1.02 -1.00 12.84
N PHE A 32 -0.45 -2.15 12.49
CA PHE A 32 0.36 -2.95 13.41
C PHE A 32 1.63 -2.21 13.83
N ALA A 33 2.32 -1.58 12.88
CA ALA A 33 3.49 -0.75 13.17
C ALA A 33 3.14 0.43 14.08
N LEU A 34 2.00 1.09 13.85
CA LEU A 34 1.49 2.17 14.71
C LEU A 34 1.21 1.65 16.13
N TYR A 35 0.56 0.50 16.25
CA TYR A 35 0.31 -0.12 17.55
C TYR A 35 1.61 -0.43 18.30
N ARG A 36 2.62 -0.97 17.62
CA ARG A 36 3.94 -1.26 18.22
C ARG A 36 4.74 0.00 18.54
N ALA A 37 4.67 1.03 17.70
CA ALA A 37 5.35 2.31 17.88
C ALA A 37 4.86 3.07 19.12
N ARG A 38 3.58 2.90 19.48
CA ARG A 38 2.97 3.50 20.68
C ARG A 38 3.35 2.79 21.98
N LYS A 39 3.91 1.58 21.93
CA LYS A 39 4.33 0.87 23.15
C LYS A 39 5.66 1.44 23.67
N PRO A 40 5.81 1.55 25.00
CA PRO A 40 7.06 2.00 25.59
C PRO A 40 8.21 1.09 25.16
N LYS A 41 9.37 1.69 24.89
CA LYS A 41 10.57 0.95 24.51
C LYS A 41 11.03 0.11 25.71
N GLU A 42 11.23 -1.20 25.51
CA GLU A 42 11.86 -2.05 26.51
C GLU A 42 13.32 -1.61 26.69
N LEU A 43 13.60 -0.92 27.80
CA LEU A 43 14.95 -0.54 28.20
C LEU A 43 15.68 -1.82 28.64
N GLY A 44 16.63 -2.29 27.84
CA GLY A 44 17.44 -3.50 28.15
C GLY A 44 17.70 -4.44 26.98
N LYS A 45 17.00 -4.29 25.84
CA LYS A 45 17.32 -5.04 24.60
C LYS A 45 18.25 -4.24 23.70
N SER A 46 19.40 -4.85 23.36
CA SER A 46 20.39 -4.28 22.41
C SER A 46 19.82 -4.13 20.99
N TRP A 47 18.83 -4.93 20.62
CA TRP A 47 18.18 -4.86 19.30
C TRP A 47 16.79 -4.23 19.38
N HIS A 48 16.59 -3.13 18.66
CA HIS A 48 15.32 -2.40 18.59
C HIS A 48 14.89 -2.19 17.14
N ILE A 49 13.70 -2.69 16.79
CA ILE A 49 13.09 -2.43 15.49
C ILE A 49 12.55 -0.99 15.51
N PRO A 50 12.96 -0.10 14.59
CA PRO A 50 12.47 1.27 14.54
C PRO A 50 11.06 1.31 13.95
N TRP A 51 10.04 1.00 14.77
CA TRP A 51 8.64 0.93 14.34
C TRP A 51 8.12 2.22 13.70
N ASN A 52 8.65 3.39 14.08
CA ASN A 52 8.36 4.66 13.40
C ASN A 52 8.85 4.70 11.95
N GLY A 53 10.02 4.11 11.66
CA GLY A 53 10.53 3.99 10.29
C GLY A 53 9.68 3.03 9.46
N VAL A 54 9.27 1.91 10.06
CA VAL A 54 8.33 0.97 9.41
C VAL A 54 6.99 1.64 9.13
N LEU A 55 6.48 2.45 10.05
CA LEU A 55 5.25 3.22 9.88
C LEU A 55 5.36 4.24 8.74
N PHE A 56 6.46 4.98 8.69
CA PHE A 56 6.72 5.94 7.61
C PHE A 56 6.72 5.26 6.23
N LEU A 57 7.45 4.15 6.09
CA LEU A 57 7.49 3.38 4.85
C LEU A 57 6.13 2.79 4.49
N GLY A 58 5.41 2.23 5.47
CA GLY A 58 4.06 1.70 5.26
C GLY A 58 3.09 2.77 4.75
N MET A 59 3.13 3.96 5.34
CA MET A 59 2.31 5.09 4.92
C MET A 59 2.68 5.60 3.53
N MET A 60 3.97 5.70 3.20
CA MET A 60 4.41 6.05 1.83
C MET A 60 3.93 5.05 0.79
N VAL A 61 4.12 3.75 1.04
CA VAL A 61 3.66 2.70 0.11
C VAL A 61 2.15 2.75 -0.05
N PHE A 62 1.40 2.96 1.03
CA PHE A 62 -0.05 3.12 0.97
C PHE A 62 -0.46 4.30 0.07
N LEU A 63 0.17 5.47 0.23
CA LEU A 63 -0.10 6.63 -0.61
C LEU A 63 0.24 6.39 -2.09
N LEU A 64 1.32 5.65 -2.37
CA LEU A 64 1.67 5.25 -3.74
C LEU A 64 0.63 4.31 -4.35
N LEU A 65 0.11 3.35 -3.58
CA LEU A 65 -0.95 2.45 -4.02
C LEU A 65 -2.27 3.20 -4.27
N VAL A 66 -2.61 4.18 -3.42
CA VAL A 66 -3.76 5.07 -3.66
C VAL A 66 -3.59 5.83 -4.98
N ARG A 67 -2.41 6.43 -5.21
CA ARG A 67 -2.11 7.12 -6.47
C ARG A 67 -2.22 6.17 -7.67
N HIS A 68 -1.69 4.95 -7.55
CA HIS A 68 -1.78 3.93 -8.59
C HIS A 68 -3.23 3.58 -8.90
N GLN A 69 -4.07 3.40 -7.87
CA GLN A 69 -5.48 3.10 -8.03
C GLN A 69 -6.25 4.22 -8.72
N LEU A 70 -5.94 5.48 -8.41
CA LEU A 70 -6.53 6.65 -9.08
C LEU A 70 -6.15 6.68 -10.57
N SER A 71 -4.89 6.37 -10.88
CA SER A 71 -4.42 6.24 -12.27
C SER A 71 -5.15 5.11 -13.02
N LEU A 72 -5.37 3.95 -12.40
CA LEU A 72 -6.15 2.85 -12.99
C LEU A 72 -7.63 3.20 -13.20
N SER A 73 -8.16 4.09 -12.37
CA SER A 73 -9.54 4.55 -12.43
C SER A 73 -9.76 5.68 -13.45
N GLY A 74 -8.70 6.12 -14.14
CA GLY A 74 -8.75 7.23 -15.09
C GLY A 74 -8.90 8.61 -14.45
N ILE A 75 -8.65 8.71 -13.13
CA ILE A 75 -8.65 9.98 -12.42
C ILE A 75 -7.27 10.59 -12.56
N GLU A 76 -7.12 11.54 -13.48
CA GLU A 76 -5.89 12.32 -13.61
C GLU A 76 -5.81 13.35 -12.48
N LEU A 77 -4.84 13.17 -11.60
CA LEU A 77 -4.51 14.18 -10.60
C LEU A 77 -3.69 15.29 -11.29
N PRO A 78 -4.12 16.56 -11.25
CA PRO A 78 -3.37 17.64 -11.87
C PRO A 78 -2.00 17.74 -11.21
N ALA A 79 -0.94 17.59 -12.01
CA ALA A 79 0.42 17.88 -11.60
C ALA A 79 0.53 19.41 -11.49
N ARG A 80 0.42 19.93 -10.26
CA ARG A 80 0.79 21.31 -9.95
C ARG A 80 2.28 21.40 -9.66
#